data_AF-A0A4P2VDX4-F1
#
_entry.id   AF-A0A4P2VDX4-F1
#
_cell.length_a   1.000
_cell.length_b   1.000
_cell.length_c   1.000
_cell.angle_alpha   90.00
_cell.angle_beta   90.00
_cell.angle_gamma   90.00
#
_symmetry.space_group_name_H-M   'P 1'
#
loop_
_entity.id
_entity.type
_entity.pdbx_description
1 polymer ?
#
loop_
_entity_poly.entity_id
_entity_poly.type
_entity_poly.pdbx_seq_one_letter_code
_entity_poly.pdbx_strand_id
1 'polypeptide(L)'
;SLQRIARFFKAANQPESTVVVVGTVTDDARLLVVPKLTLCALHVTQTARERILKAGGEVLTFDQLALKSPTGKNTLLLQGKRTARTACKHFGKAPGVPGSHTRP
;
A
#
# COMPACT_ATOMS: atom_id res chain seq x y z
N SER A 1 -2.18 2.86 -1.90
CA SER A 1 -2.43 2.89 -3.34
C SER A 1 -1.61 1.82 -4.04
N LEU A 2 -2.11 1.31 -5.16
CA LEU A 2 -1.44 0.29 -5.99
C LEU A 2 -0.03 0.70 -6.44
N GLN A 3 0.19 1.96 -6.84
CA GLN A 3 1.52 2.46 -7.24
C GLN A 3 2.57 2.27 -6.16
N ARG A 4 2.23 2.55 -4.89
CA ARG A 4 3.16 2.40 -3.77
C ARG A 4 3.51 0.93 -3.55
N ILE A 5 2.52 0.04 -3.63
CA ILE A 5 2.71 -1.40 -3.50
C ILE A 5 3.65 -1.91 -4.60
N ALA A 6 3.37 -1.60 -5.86
CA ALA A 6 4.18 -2.03 -6.99
C ALA A 6 5.66 -1.58 -6.88
N ARG A 7 5.89 -0.37 -6.38
CA ARG A 7 7.24 0.15 -6.15
C ARG A 7 8.00 -0.62 -5.07
N PHE A 8 7.37 -0.88 -3.93
CA PHE A 8 8.01 -1.62 -2.83
C PHE A 8 8.19 -3.10 -3.16
N PHE A 9 7.23 -3.69 -3.88
CA PHE A 9 7.34 -5.07 -4.35
C PHE A 9 8.55 -5.26 -5.27
N LYS A 10 8.74 -4.35 -6.24
CA LYS A 10 9.94 -4.33 -7.09
C LYS A 10 11.22 -4.12 -6.29
N ALA A 11 11.22 -3.21 -5.32
CA ALA A 11 12.41 -2.92 -4.51
C ALA A 11 12.80 -4.09 -3.58
N ALA A 12 11.83 -4.86 -3.09
CA ALA A 12 12.08 -6.02 -2.25
C ALA A 12 12.71 -7.19 -3.01
N ASN A 13 12.53 -7.26 -4.33
CA ASN A 13 13.06 -8.30 -5.22
C ASN A 13 12.75 -9.74 -4.75
N GLN A 14 11.56 -9.94 -4.15
CA GLN A 14 11.06 -11.22 -3.68
C GLN A 14 9.75 -11.55 -4.41
N PRO A 15 9.80 -12.22 -5.58
CA PRO A 15 8.62 -12.42 -6.42
C PRO A 15 7.55 -13.31 -5.76
N GLU A 16 7.97 -14.24 -4.89
CA GLU A 16 7.09 -15.17 -4.16
C GLU A 16 6.48 -14.56 -2.88
N SER A 17 6.85 -13.33 -2.54
CA SER A 17 6.40 -12.72 -1.28
C SER A 17 4.96 -12.22 -1.36
N THR A 18 4.19 -12.48 -0.31
CA THR A 18 2.84 -11.93 -0.17
C THR A 18 2.92 -10.52 0.41
N VAL A 19 2.39 -9.53 -0.31
CA VAL A 19 2.32 -8.15 0.18
C VAL A 19 1.18 -8.04 1.18
N VAL A 20 1.47 -7.58 2.39
CA VAL A 20 0.49 -7.46 3.48
C VAL A 20 0.26 -5.99 3.80
N VAL A 21 -1.00 -5.55 3.75
CA VAL A 21 -1.42 -4.20 4.12
C VAL A 21 -2.56 -4.28 5.11
N VAL A 22 -2.31 -3.90 6.36
CA VAL A 22 -3.38 -3.73 7.36
C VAL A 22 -4.07 -2.39 7.09
N GLY A 23 -5.07 -2.39 6.22
CA GLY A 23 -5.83 -1.20 5.85
C GLY A 23 -6.51 -1.33 4.48
N THR A 24 -6.85 -0.18 3.91
CA THR A 24 -7.51 -0.10 2.60
C THR A 24 -6.50 0.06 1.48
N VAL A 25 -6.61 -0.77 0.45
CA VAL A 25 -5.85 -0.64 -0.79
C VAL A 25 -6.72 0.02 -1.86
N THR A 26 -6.29 1.21 -2.25
CA THR A 26 -6.92 2.03 -3.30
C THR A 26 -6.23 1.88 -4.64
N ASP A 27 -7.00 2.06 -5.72
CA ASP A 27 -6.46 2.11 -7.07
C ASP A 27 -5.59 3.35 -7.30
N ASP A 28 -4.73 3.27 -8.32
CA ASP A 28 -3.94 4.37 -8.84
C ASP A 28 -3.91 4.27 -10.37
N ALA A 29 -4.78 5.04 -11.04
CA ALA A 29 -4.92 5.03 -12.50
C ALA A 29 -3.63 5.42 -13.25
N ARG A 30 -2.68 6.10 -12.57
CA ARG A 30 -1.40 6.52 -13.16
C ARG A 30 -0.42 5.36 -13.32
N LEU A 31 -0.59 4.29 -12.55
CA LEU A 31 0.16 3.05 -12.76
C LEU A 31 -0.39 2.42 -14.03
N LEU A 32 0.39 2.23 -15.09
CA LEU A 32 -0.11 1.61 -16.33
C LEU A 32 -0.14 0.08 -16.22
N VAL A 33 0.97 -0.49 -15.76
CA VAL A 33 1.17 -1.95 -15.67
C VAL A 33 1.25 -2.37 -14.22
N VAL A 34 0.25 -3.13 -13.76
CA VAL A 34 0.25 -3.74 -12.43
C VAL A 34 1.08 -5.03 -12.49
N PRO A 35 2.12 -5.21 -11.65
CA PRO A 35 2.86 -6.47 -11.61
C PRO A 35 1.99 -7.58 -11.01
N LYS A 36 2.20 -8.82 -11.44
CA LYS A 36 1.61 -9.99 -10.81
C LYS A 36 2.11 -10.09 -9.37
N LEU A 37 1.18 -10.03 -8.41
CA LEU A 37 1.48 -10.09 -6.98
C LEU A 37 0.32 -10.71 -6.21
N THR A 38 0.63 -11.30 -5.06
CA THR A 38 -0.35 -11.74 -4.07
C THR A 38 -0.48 -10.67 -2.98
N LEU A 39 -1.69 -10.15 -2.79
CA LEU A 39 -1.98 -9.07 -1.84
C LEU A 39 -2.91 -9.57 -0.73
N CYS A 40 -2.53 -9.36 0.52
CA CYS A 40 -3.44 -9.48 1.67
C CYS A 40 -3.80 -8.09 2.20
N ALA A 41 -5.10 -7.80 2.35
CA ALA A 41 -5.56 -6.53 2.90
C ALA A 41 -6.92 -6.64 3.62
N LEU A 42 -7.25 -5.67 4.48
CA LEU A 42 -8.56 -5.59 5.15
C LEU A 42 -9.66 -5.18 4.17
N HIS A 43 -9.37 -4.21 3.30
CA HIS A 43 -10.28 -3.77 2.27
C HIS A 43 -9.52 -3.45 0.99
N VAL A 44 -10.09 -3.82 -0.16
CA VAL A 44 -9.56 -3.50 -1.49
C VAL A 44 -10.69 -2.90 -2.29
N THR A 45 -10.50 -1.68 -2.79
CA THR A 45 -11.49 -1.01 -3.66
C THR A 45 -11.73 -1.84 -4.91
N GLN A 46 -12.96 -1.87 -5.43
CA GLN A 46 -13.35 -2.70 -6.56
C GLN A 46 -12.41 -2.56 -7.77
N THR A 47 -12.11 -1.32 -8.18
CA THR A 47 -11.22 -1.05 -9.32
C THR A 47 -9.81 -1.57 -9.09
N ALA A 48 -9.28 -1.45 -7.86
CA ALA A 48 -7.97 -2.01 -7.53
C ALA A 48 -7.98 -3.55 -7.59
N ARG A 49 -9.05 -4.18 -7.11
CA ARG A 49 -9.22 -5.63 -7.13
C ARG A 49 -9.23 -6.16 -8.56
N GLU A 50 -10.04 -5.56 -9.44
CA GLU A 50 -10.14 -5.92 -10.85
C GLU A 50 -8.78 -5.84 -11.55
N ARG A 51 -7.99 -4.80 -11.27
CA ARG A 51 -6.67 -4.63 -11.87
C ARG A 51 -5.63 -5.64 -11.38
N ILE A 52 -5.68 -6.02 -10.09
CA ILE A 52 -4.81 -7.07 -9.55
C ILE A 52 -5.15 -8.42 -10.19
N LEU A 53 -6.43 -8.76 -10.27
CA LEU A 53 -6.90 -10.01 -10.88
C LEU A 53 -6.58 -10.06 -12.38
N LYS A 54 -6.75 -8.94 -13.10
CA LYS A 54 -6.39 -8.82 -14.53
C LYS A 54 -4.89 -9.02 -14.78
N ALA A 55 -4.04 -8.64 -13.83
CA ALA A 55 -2.60 -8.89 -13.88
C ALA A 55 -2.21 -10.35 -13.49
N GLY A 56 -3.20 -11.21 -13.21
CA GLY A 56 -2.99 -12.59 -12.77
C GLY A 56 -2.55 -12.71 -11.31
N GLY A 57 -2.73 -11.65 -10.50
CA GLY A 57 -2.48 -11.66 -9.06
C GLY A 57 -3.64 -12.23 -8.26
N GLU A 58 -3.44 -12.38 -6.96
CA GLU A 58 -4.43 -12.90 -6.00
C GLU A 58 -4.68 -11.87 -4.90
N VAL A 59 -5.94 -11.75 -4.44
CA VAL A 59 -6.32 -10.90 -3.31
C VAL A 59 -6.83 -11.79 -2.18
N LEU A 60 -6.07 -11.84 -1.09
CA LEU A 60 -6.32 -12.63 0.11
C LEU A 60 -6.94 -11.80 1.23
N THR A 61 -7.71 -12.48 2.06
CA THR A 61 -8.12 -12.00 3.38
C THR A 61 -7.11 -12.42 4.45
N PHE A 62 -7.19 -11.81 5.63
CA PHE A 62 -6.24 -12.10 6.71
C PHE A 62 -6.42 -13.50 7.32
N ASP A 63 -7.64 -14.04 7.32
CA ASP A 63 -7.91 -15.44 7.71
C ASP A 63 -7.25 -16.42 6.73
N GLN A 64 -7.34 -16.17 5.41
CA GLN A 64 -6.66 -16.96 4.40
C GLN A 64 -5.13 -16.87 4.52
N LEU A 65 -4.60 -15.67 4.80
CA LEU A 65 -3.18 -15.47 5.04
C LEU A 65 -2.71 -16.25 6.28
N ALA A 66 -3.50 -16.23 7.37
CA ALA A 66 -3.18 -16.96 8.59
C ALA A 66 -3.12 -18.48 8.36
N LEU A 67 -4.00 -19.02 7.51
CA LEU A 67 -3.96 -20.43 7.10
C LEU A 67 -2.77 -20.74 6.18
N LYS A 68 -2.47 -19.88 5.18
CA LYS A 68 -1.36 -20.08 4.24
C LYS A 68 0.02 -19.87 4.89
N SER A 69 0.14 -18.93 5.81
CA SER A 69 1.42 -18.50 6.39
C SER A 69 1.25 -18.07 7.85
N PRO A 70 0.97 -19.03 8.77
CA PRO A 70 0.67 -18.73 10.18
C PRO A 70 1.83 -18.06 10.92
N THR A 71 3.06 -18.27 10.46
CA THR A 71 4.28 -17.65 11.03
C THR A 71 4.67 -16.34 10.32
N GLY A 72 3.92 -15.90 9.30
CA GLY A 72 4.23 -14.70 8.52
C GLY A 72 5.47 -14.80 7.62
N LYS A 73 5.98 -16.01 7.35
CA LYS A 73 7.10 -16.22 6.42
C LYS A 73 6.77 -15.72 5.02
N ASN A 74 7.78 -15.19 4.32
CA ASN A 74 7.65 -14.64 2.96
C ASN A 74 6.58 -13.56 2.82
N THR A 75 6.39 -12.72 3.83
CA THR A 75 5.47 -11.58 3.77
C THR A 75 6.21 -10.25 3.73
N LEU A 76 5.69 -9.29 2.96
CA LEU A 76 6.13 -7.91 2.93
C LEU A 76 5.08 -7.02 3.57
N LEU A 77 5.30 -6.64 4.83
CA LEU A 77 4.41 -5.75 5.54
C LEU A 77 4.62 -4.29 5.09
N LEU A 78 3.57 -3.67 4.55
CA LEU A 78 3.60 -2.29 4.08
C LEU A 78 2.62 -1.40 4.87
N GLN A 79 3.06 -0.16 5.13
CA GLN A 79 2.25 0.87 5.74
C GLN A 79 1.99 2.04 4.78
N GLY A 80 0.79 2.62 4.89
CA GLY A 80 0.40 3.86 4.21
C GLY A 80 1.18 5.07 4.73
N LYS A 81 1.29 6.12 3.90
CA LYS A 81 1.93 7.38 4.30
C LYS A 81 1.03 8.16 5.28
N ARG A 82 1.35 8.10 6.58
CA ARG A 82 0.58 8.77 7.66
C ARG A 82 0.65 10.31 7.63
N THR A 83 1.69 10.87 7.02
CA THR A 83 1.96 12.32 6.94
C THR A 83 1.27 13.01 5.75
N ALA A 84 0.57 12.26 4.89
CA ALA A 84 -0.13 12.83 3.74
C ALA A 84 -1.40 13.62 4.12
N ARG A 85 -1.84 13.53 5.38
CA ARG A 85 -3.05 14.20 5.88
C ARG A 85 -2.88 15.72 5.87
N THR A 86 -3.93 16.45 5.49
CA THR A 86 -3.95 17.92 5.50
C THR A 86 -3.68 18.49 6.89
N ALA A 87 -4.14 17.83 7.96
CA ALA A 87 -3.82 18.22 9.33
C ALA A 87 -2.31 18.30 9.58
N CYS A 88 -1.52 17.35 9.06
CA CYS A 88 -0.06 17.36 9.21
C CYS A 88 0.62 18.55 8.52
N LYS A 89 -0.06 19.28 7.63
CA LYS A 89 0.47 20.50 7.00
C LYS A 89 0.40 21.72 7.90
N HIS A 90 -0.45 21.71 8.94
CA HIS A 90 -0.64 22.82 9.88
C HIS A 90 0.18 22.63 11.16
N PHE A 91 0.84 21.48 11.32
CA PHE A 91 1.75 21.22 12.42
C PHE A 91 3.16 21.69 12.07
N GLY A 92 3.87 22.25 13.05
CA GLY A 92 5.24 22.72 12.90
C GLY A 92 5.44 24.12 13.44
N LYS A 93 6.48 24.80 12.97
CA LYS A 93 6.75 26.20 13.29
C LYS A 93 5.58 27.07 12.84
N ALA A 94 5.31 28.17 13.54
CA ALA A 94 4.25 29.10 13.16
C ALA A 94 4.37 29.54 11.69
N PRO A 95 3.25 29.74 10.96
CA PRO A 95 3.30 30.35 9.64
C PRO A 95 3.99 31.72 9.69
N GLY A 96 4.88 31.99 8.73
CA GLY A 96 5.58 33.28 8.62
C GLY A 96 6.96 33.38 9.29
N VAL A 97 7.39 32.41 10.09
CA VAL A 97 8.79 32.41 10.61
C VAL A 97 9.77 31.84 9.57
N PRO A 98 11.04 32.29 9.54
CA PRO A 98 12.05 31.77 8.62
C PRO A 98 12.17 30.24 8.66
N GLY A 99 12.13 29.61 7.49
CA GLY A 99 12.18 28.15 7.34
C GLY A 99 10.88 27.41 7.72
N SER A 100 9.76 28.12 7.91
CA SER A 100 8.44 27.50 8.08
C SER A 100 7.75 27.26 6.74
N HIS A 101 7.26 26.05 6.54
CA HIS A 101 6.38 25.67 5.43
C HIS A 101 5.00 25.22 5.93
N THR A 102 4.67 25.59 7.17
CA THR A 102 3.38 25.29 7.79
C THR A 102 2.29 26.05 7.05
N ARG A 103 1.26 25.32 6.64
CA ARG A 103 0.08 25.91 6.00
C ARG A 103 -0.67 26.78 7.02
N PRO A 104 -0.97 28.05 6.70
CA PRO A 104 -1.81 28.89 7.54
C PRO A 104 -3.26 28.39 7.56
#